data_AF-A0A971D264-F1
#
_entry.id   AF-A0A971D264-F1
#
_cell.length_a   1.000
_cell.length_b   1.000
_cell.length_c   1.000
_cell.angle_alpha   90.00
_cell.angle_beta   90.00
_cell.angle_gamma   90.00
#
_symmetry.space_group_name_H-M   'P 1'
#
loop_
_entity.id
_entity.type
_entity.pdbx_description
1 polymer ?
#
loop_
_entity_poly.entity_id
_entity_poly.type
_entity_poly.pdbx_seq_one_letter_code
_entity_poly.pdbx_strand_id
1 'polypeptide(L)' 'MSTVPLATASAPCLADVVDGHLAAALAGRDDPCLWCGAMPVRVEEADLWSGHVVIVCPACGSELTGAVPRRLREVVR' A
#
# COMPACT_ATOMS: atom_id res chain seq x y z
N MET A 1 -42.67 -1.84 -6.22
CA MET A 1 -41.48 -2.03 -5.36
C MET A 1 -40.29 -2.18 -6.29
N SER A 2 -39.35 -1.24 -6.25
CA SER A 2 -38.18 -1.23 -7.13
C SER A 2 -37.06 -2.02 -6.46
N THR A 3 -36.64 -3.13 -7.06
CA THR A 3 -35.50 -3.94 -6.62
C THR A 3 -34.24 -3.44 -7.30
N VAL A 4 -33.86 -2.18 -7.05
CA VAL A 4 -32.55 -1.71 -7.49
C VAL A 4 -31.51 -2.49 -6.67
N PRO A 5 -30.62 -3.27 -7.30
CA PRO A 5 -29.56 -3.92 -6.57
C PRO A 5 -28.73 -2.82 -5.90
N LEU A 6 -28.60 -2.88 -4.57
CA LEU A 6 -27.60 -2.08 -3.89
C LEU A 6 -26.26 -2.50 -4.45
N ALA A 7 -25.69 -1.68 -5.34
CA ALA A 7 -24.30 -1.81 -5.74
C ALA A 7 -23.47 -1.59 -4.48
N THR A 8 -23.13 -2.69 -3.82
CA THR A 8 -22.22 -2.68 -2.68
C THR A 8 -20.85 -2.45 -3.27
N ALA A 9 -20.35 -1.21 -3.19
CA ALA A 9 -18.95 -0.95 -3.49
C ALA A 9 -18.12 -1.89 -2.61
N SER A 10 -17.31 -2.74 -3.22
CA SER A 10 -16.46 -3.66 -2.48
C SER A 10 -15.54 -2.83 -1.60
N ALA A 11 -15.66 -2.98 -0.28
CA ALA A 11 -14.70 -2.40 0.63
C ALA A 11 -13.31 -2.97 0.31
N PRO A 12 -12.24 -2.15 0.35
CA PRO A 12 -10.89 -2.64 0.15
C PRO A 12 -10.57 -3.67 1.23
N CYS A 13 -10.04 -4.82 0.81
CA CYS A 13 -9.55 -5.82 1.74
C CYS A 13 -8.15 -5.43 2.24
N LEU A 14 -7.65 -6.15 3.25
CA LEU A 14 -6.32 -5.90 3.78
C LEU A 14 -5.22 -5.96 2.70
N ALA A 15 -5.36 -6.86 1.72
CA ALA A 15 -4.39 -6.96 0.62
C ALA A 15 -4.38 -5.69 -0.25
N ASP A 16 -5.54 -5.09 -0.53
CA ASP A 16 -5.62 -3.83 -1.28
C ASP A 16 -4.95 -2.67 -0.52
N VAL A 17 -5.11 -2.66 0.81
CA VAL A 17 -4.48 -1.65 1.68
C VAL A 17 -2.96 -1.83 1.74
N VAL A 18 -2.49 -3.08 1.83
CA VAL A 18 -1.05 -3.40 1.78
C VAL A 18 -0.44 -3.01 0.44
N ASP A 19 -1.09 -3.34 -0.67
CA ASP A 19 -0.66 -2.97 -2.01
C ASP A 19 -0.56 -1.45 -2.17
N GLY A 20 -1.55 -0.72 -1.64
CA GLY A 20 -1.55 0.75 -1.62
C GLY A 20 -0.40 1.34 -0.82
N HIS A 21 -0.12 0.82 0.37
CA HIS A 21 1.00 1.27 1.20
C HIS A 21 2.36 1.00 0.54
N LEU A 22 2.55 -0.18 -0.07
CA LEU A 22 3.79 -0.50 -0.79
C LEU A 22 3.95 0.37 -2.04
N ALA A 23 2.85 0.66 -2.75
CA ALA A 23 2.87 1.58 -3.90
C ALA A 23 3.20 3.02 -3.49
N ALA A 24 2.67 3.49 -2.36
CA ALA A 24 2.98 4.81 -1.82
C ALA A 24 4.46 4.92 -1.44
N ALA A 25 5.01 3.90 -0.78
CA ALA A 25 6.43 3.80 -0.47
C ALA A 25 7.32 3.81 -1.73
N LEU A 26 6.94 3.03 -2.77
CA LEU A 26 7.63 3.03 -4.06
C LEU A 26 7.62 4.41 -4.74
N ALA A 27 6.54 5.17 -4.55
CA ALA A 27 6.39 6.53 -5.05
C ALA A 27 7.08 7.60 -4.16
N GLY A 28 7.74 7.18 -3.08
CA GLY A 28 8.43 8.08 -2.14
C GLY A 28 7.49 8.90 -1.25
N ARG A 29 6.28 8.40 -0.98
CA ARG A 29 5.33 9.04 -0.04
C ARG A 29 5.59 8.57 1.39
N ASP A 30 5.51 9.51 2.32
CA ASP A 30 5.67 9.26 3.76
C ASP A 30 4.32 8.87 4.40
N ASP A 31 3.97 7.59 4.32
CA ASP A 31 2.77 7.06 4.94
C ASP A 31 3.03 6.53 6.36
N PRO A 32 2.08 6.71 7.30
CA PRO A 32 2.20 6.15 8.64
C PRO A 32 2.18 4.62 8.59
N CYS A 33 2.81 3.99 9.58
CA CYS A 33 2.80 2.54 9.73
C CYS A 33 1.38 1.97 9.74
N LEU A 34 1.09 1.04 8.82
CA LEU A 34 -0.20 0.35 8.73
C LEU A 34 -0.62 -0.31 10.04
N TRP A 35 0.33 -0.80 10.82
CA TRP A 35 0.05 -1.59 12.03
C TRP A 35 -0.11 -0.75 13.28
N CYS A 36 0.82 0.17 13.56
CA CYS A 36 0.79 0.95 14.79
C CYS A 36 0.36 2.42 14.61
N GLY A 37 0.33 2.93 13.38
CA GLY A 37 -0.05 4.31 13.06
C GLY A 37 0.87 5.41 13.60
N ALA A 38 1.93 5.06 14.33
CA ALA A 38 2.66 6.03 15.16
C ALA A 38 3.56 6.99 14.38
N MET A 39 4.21 6.50 13.32
CA MET A 39 5.17 7.29 12.55
C MET A 39 5.30 6.77 11.12
N PRO A 40 5.85 7.58 10.20
CA PRO A 40 6.14 7.14 8.84
C PRO A 40 7.04 5.91 8.82
N VAL A 41 6.77 5.02 7.87
CA VAL A 41 7.64 3.88 7.59
C VAL A 41 8.93 4.33 6.90
N ARG A 42 10.03 3.62 7.13
CA ARG A 42 11.29 3.80 6.40
C ARG A 42 11.36 2.79 5.26
N VAL A 43 11.72 3.25 4.06
CA VAL A 43 12.01 2.38 2.91
C VAL A 43 13.44 1.86 3.04
N GLU A 44 13.59 0.54 3.14
CA GLU A 44 14.90 -0.14 3.15
C GLU A 44 15.33 -0.52 1.73
N GLU A 45 14.38 -0.98 0.92
CA GLU A 45 14.62 -1.42 -0.45
C GLU A 45 13.47 -0.98 -1.36
N ALA A 46 13.80 -0.48 -2.54
CA ALA A 46 12.85 -0.15 -3.58
C ALA A 46 13.47 -0.39 -4.95
N ASP A 47 13.04 -1.44 -5.65
CA ASP A 47 13.41 -1.72 -7.03
C ASP A 47 12.28 -1.27 -7.97
N LEU A 48 12.52 -0.21 -8.73
CA LEU A 48 11.55 0.34 -9.69
C LEU A 48 11.22 -0.62 -10.84
N TRP A 49 12.15 -1.51 -11.21
CA TRP A 49 11.97 -2.45 -12.31
C TRP A 49 11.08 -3.62 -11.89
N SER A 50 11.46 -4.34 -10.83
CA SER A 50 10.67 -5.46 -10.31
C SER A 50 9.46 -5.00 -9.50
N GLY A 51 9.47 -3.76 -8.99
CA GLY A 51 8.53 -3.18 -8.02
C GLY A 51 8.60 -3.82 -6.65
N HIS A 52 9.67 -4.55 -6.35
CA HIS A 52 9.94 -5.04 -5.02
C HIS A 52 10.18 -3.86 -4.07
N VAL A 53 9.51 -3.89 -2.92
CA VAL A 53 9.64 -2.87 -1.88
C VAL A 53 9.70 -3.55 -0.53
N VAL A 54 10.61 -3.06 0.33
CA VAL A 54 10.68 -3.42 1.74
C VAL A 54 10.58 -2.14 2.56
N ILE A 55 9.61 -2.10 3.47
CA ILE A 55 9.43 -1.00 4.42
C ILE A 55 9.46 -1.51 5.86
N VAL A 56 10.01 -0.70 6.75
CA VAL A 56 10.14 -1.00 8.18
C VAL A 56 9.59 0.16 9.00
N CYS A 57 8.79 -0.14 10.02
CA CYS A 57 8.36 0.86 10.99
C CYS A 57 9.40 1.01 12.12
N PRO A 58 9.99 2.20 12.35
CA PRO A 58 10.96 2.39 13.42
C PRO A 58 10.35 2.35 14.83
N ALA A 59 9.04 2.56 14.98
CA ALA A 59 8.37 2.55 16.28
C ALA A 59 8.04 1.15 16.79
N CYS A 60 7.40 0.32 15.95
CA CYS A 60 6.94 -1.02 16.36
C CYS A 60 7.79 -2.16 15.79
N GLY A 61 8.78 -1.87 14.94
CA GLY A 61 9.66 -2.87 14.34
C GLY A 61 9.00 -3.76 13.29
N SER A 62 7.77 -3.44 12.87
CA SER A 62 7.09 -4.20 11.83
C SER A 62 7.76 -4.01 10.47
N GLU A 63 7.82 -5.10 9.72
CA GLU A 63 8.34 -5.14 8.35
C GLU A 63 7.21 -5.55 7.39
N LEU A 64 7.15 -4.89 6.24
CA LEU A 64 6.25 -5.24 5.15
C LEU A 64 7.05 -5.30 3.85
N THR A 65 6.90 -6.41 3.14
CA THR A 65 7.57 -6.68 1.87
C THR A 65 6.56 -7.13 0.83
N GLY A 66 6.78 -6.73 -0.42
CA GLY A 66 5.99 -7.21 -1.54
C GLY A 66 6.42 -6.61 -2.87
N ALA A 67 5.87 -7.15 -3.95
CA ALA A 67 6.02 -6.62 -5.29
C ALA A 67 4.76 -5.82 -5.67
N VAL A 68 4.88 -4.51 -5.82
CA VAL A 68 3.76 -3.62 -6.15
C VAL A 68 3.16 -4.02 -7.51
N PRO A 69 1.86 -4.30 -7.65
CA PRO A 69 1.25 -4.59 -8.94
C PRO A 69 1.50 -3.50 -9.99
N ARG A 70 1.78 -3.86 -11.25
CA ARG A 70 2.09 -2.89 -12.32
C ARG A 70 1.04 -1.79 -12.46
N ARG A 71 -0.24 -2.13 -12.33
CA ARG A 71 -1.37 -1.17 -12.39
C ARG A 71 -1.26 -0.02 -11.37
N LEU A 72 -0.57 -0.24 -10.25
CA LEU A 72 -0.38 0.76 -9.19
C LEU A 72 0.91 1.57 -9.36
N ARG A 73 1.77 1.20 -10.31
CA ARG A 73 3.00 1.95 -10.65
C ARG A 73 2.78 2.96 -11.78
N GLU A 74 1.64 2.87 -12.45
CA GLU A 74 1.31 3.76 -13.57
C GLU A 74 1.06 5.18 -13.04
N VAL A 75 1.85 6.13 -13.52
CA VAL A 75 1.62 7.55 -13.27
C VAL A 75 0.42 7.96 -14.11
N VAL A 76 -0.72 8.20 -13.45
CA VAL A 76 -1.87 8.83 -14.11
C VAL A 76 -1.43 10.23 -14.55
N ARG A 77 -1.38 10.45 -15.87
CA ARG A 77 -1.05 11.74 -16.49
C ARG A 77 -2.15 12.76 -16.29
#